data_AF-A0A929MPX5-F1
#
_entry.id   AF-A0A929MPX5-F1
#
_cell.length_a   1.000
_cell.length_b   1.000
_cell.length_c   1.000
_cell.angle_alpha   90.00
_cell.angle_beta   90.00
_cell.angle_gamma   90.00
#
_symmetry.space_group_name_H-M   'P 1'
#
loop_
_entity.id
_entity.type
_entity.pdbx_description
1 polymer ?
#
loop_
_entity_poly.entity_id
_entity_poly.type
_entity_poly.pdbx_seq_one_letter_code
_entity_poly.pdbx_strand_id
1 'polypeptide(L)' 'MNELQIKQAYQVAKERYAAIGINTDNAIERLQNIKISVHCWQGDDVRGFLTPDGELTGGIMST' A
#
# COMPACT_ATOMS: atom_id res chain seq x y z
N MET A 1 15.18 -8.68 10.12
CA MET A 1 14.84 -8.07 11.41
C MET A 1 14.01 -9.06 12.20
N ASN A 2 14.35 -9.31 13.46
CA ASN A 2 13.53 -10.16 14.33
C ASN A 2 12.37 -9.35 14.94
N GLU A 3 11.27 -10.03 15.29
CA GLU A 3 10.03 -9.44 15.81
C GLU A 3 10.27 -8.52 17.03
N LEU A 4 11.18 -8.91 17.92
CA LEU A 4 11.56 -8.11 19.09
C LEU A 4 12.11 -6.73 18.68
N GLN A 5 12.97 -6.70 17.66
CA GLN A 5 13.58 -5.46 17.18
C GLN A 5 12.52 -4.53 16.56
N ILE A 6 11.54 -5.10 15.85
CA ILE A 6 10.44 -4.34 15.23
C ILE A 6 9.54 -3.72 16.31
N LYS A 7 9.18 -4.50 17.34
CA LYS A 7 8.35 -4.02 18.46
C LYS A 7 9.04 -2.90 19.23
N GLN A 8 10.34 -3.03 19.50
CA GLN A 8 11.13 -1.99 20.15
C GLN A 8 11.21 -0.72 19.31
N ALA A 9 11.46 -0.85 18.01
CA ALA A 9 11.50 0.29 17.09
C ALA A 9 10.15 1.03 17.03
N TYR A 10 9.03 0.29 17.01
CA TYR A 10 7.70 0.89 17.03
C TYR A 10 7.43 1.63 18.35
N GLN A 11 7.83 1.09 19.50
CA GLN A 11 7.64 1.74 20.79
C GLN A 11 8.37 3.10 20.86
N VAL A 12 9.61 3.16 20.38
CA VAL A 12 10.37 4.41 20.28
C VAL A 12 9.67 5.41 19.35
N ALA A 13 9.13 4.95 18.22
CA ALA A 13 8.38 5.82 17.30
C ALA A 13 7.11 6.37 17.96
N LYS A 14 6.35 5.51 18.66
CA LYS A 14 5.12 5.90 19.37
C LYS A 14 5.37 7.00 20.40
N GLU A 15 6.45 6.90 21.18
CA GLU A 15 6.83 7.93 22.15
C GLU A 15 7.20 9.26 21.48
N ARG A 16 7.94 9.22 20.37
CA ARG A 16 8.30 10.43 19.61
C ARG A 16 7.08 11.14 19.03
N TYR A 17 6.10 10.39 18.51
CA TYR A 17 4.86 10.95 18.01
C TYR A 17 3.96 11.47 19.14
N ALA A 18 3.92 10.78 20.29
CA ALA A 18 3.18 11.24 21.45
C ALA A 18 3.72 12.58 22.00
N ALA A 19 5.04 12.80 21.93
CA ALA A 19 5.66 14.07 22.33
C ALA A 19 5.18 15.29 21.52
N ILE A 20 4.63 15.07 20.32
CA ILE A 20 4.02 16.11 19.47
C ILE A 20 2.48 15.99 19.42
N GLY A 21 1.87 15.26 20.36
CA GLY A 21 0.42 15.14 20.49
C GLY A 21 -0.25 14.15 19.54
N ILE A 22 0.52 13.27 18.89
CA ILE A 22 0.00 12.30 17.91
C ILE A 22 -0.15 10.92 18.55
N ASN A 23 -1.36 10.36 18.49
CA ASN A 23 -1.65 8.97 18.88
C ASN A 23 -1.51 8.04 17.66
N THR A 24 -0.39 7.30 17.58
CA THR A 24 -0.12 6.40 16.45
C THR A 24 -1.05 5.20 16.39
N ASP A 25 -1.52 4.67 17.53
CA ASP A 25 -2.43 3.52 17.54
C ASP A 25 -3.78 3.90 16.93
N ASN A 26 -4.31 5.08 17.28
CA ASN A 26 -5.53 5.59 16.66
C ASN A 26 -5.34 5.89 15.16
N ALA A 27 -4.17 6.37 14.75
CA ALA A 27 -3.85 6.57 13.34
C ALA A 27 -3.86 5.25 12.55
N ILE A 28 -3.28 4.19 13.12
CA ILE A 28 -3.27 2.84 12.52
C ILE A 28 -4.69 2.26 12.45
N GLU A 29 -5.49 2.41 13.50
CA GLU A 29 -6.90 1.97 13.51
C GLU A 29 -7.72 2.67 12.42
N ARG A 30 -7.51 3.98 12.22
CA ARG A 30 -8.14 4.72 11.12
C ARG A 30 -7.66 4.23 9.76
N LEU A 31 -6.36 3.98 9.62
CA LEU A 31 -5.76 3.49 8.37
C LEU A 31 -6.34 2.14 7.93
N GLN A 32 -6.63 1.22 8.86
CA GLN A 32 -7.26 -0.08 8.55
C GLN A 32 -8.62 0.03 7.84
N ASN A 33 -9.30 1.16 8.01
CA ASN A 33 -10.61 1.41 7.41
C ASN A 33 -10.53 2.06 6.02
N ILE A 34 -9.35 2.57 5.62
CA ILE A 34 -9.14 3.18 4.32
C ILE A 34 -8.97 2.08 3.27
N LYS A 35 -9.83 2.08 2.24
CA LYS A 35 -9.78 1.10 1.15
C LYS A 35 -8.90 1.62 0.02
N ILE A 36 -7.96 0.79 -0.42
CA ILE A 36 -7.14 1.03 -1.60
C ILE A 36 -7.77 0.27 -2.76
N SER A 37 -8.20 0.98 -3.80
CA SER A 37 -8.62 0.36 -5.05
C SER A 37 -7.38 0.00 -5.86
N VAL A 38 -7.12 -1.30 -6.01
CA VAL A 38 -6.01 -1.79 -6.81
C VAL A 38 -6.49 -1.98 -8.24
N HIS A 39 -5.74 -1.41 -9.18
CA HIS A 39 -6.02 -1.47 -10.60
C HIS A 39 -5.93 -2.91 -11.12
N CYS A 40 -7.02 -3.43 -11.68
CA CYS A 40 -7.09 -4.82 -12.17
C CYS A 40 -6.10 -5.09 -13.31
N TRP A 41 -5.87 -4.09 -14.16
CA TRP A 41 -5.05 -4.24 -15.37
C TRP A 41 -3.55 -4.43 -15.11
N GLN A 42 -3.11 -4.26 -13.85
CA GLN A 42 -1.75 -4.60 -13.45
C GLN A 42 -1.53 -6.13 -13.46
N GLY A 43 -2.58 -6.92 -13.28
CA GLY A 43 -2.47 -8.38 -13.24
C GLY A 43 -2.33 -9.03 -14.62
N ASP A 44 -2.66 -8.32 -15.69
CA ASP A 44 -2.71 -8.85 -17.05
C ASP A 44 -2.06 -7.93 -18.09
N ASP A 45 -1.19 -7.02 -17.63
CA ASP A 45 -0.51 -6.04 -18.49
C ASP A 45 -1.47 -5.29 -19.43
N VAL A 46 -2.64 -4.89 -18.92
CA VAL A 46 -3.65 -4.11 -19.69
C VAL A 46 -4.25 -4.88 -20.87
N ARG A 47 -4.10 -6.20 -20.96
CA ARG A 47 -4.64 -7.01 -22.08
C ARG A 47 -6.16 -7.11 -22.06
N GLY A 48 -6.77 -7.27 -20.88
CA GLY A 48 -8.18 -7.59 -20.74
C GLY A 48 -8.56 -8.92 -21.39
N PHE A 49 -9.86 -9.14 -21.60
CA PHE A 49 -10.40 -10.43 -22.07
C PHE A 49 -10.96 -10.40 -23.50
N LEU A 50 -11.10 -9.22 -24.12
CA LEU A 50 -11.76 -9.07 -25.42
C LEU A 50 -10.85 -9.45 -26.59
N THR A 51 -9.59 -9.04 -26.52
CA THR A 51 -8.55 -9.30 -27.53
C THR A 51 -7.22 -9.58 -26.83
N PRO A 52 -7.07 -10.74 -26.18
CA PRO A 52 -5.91 -11.03 -25.32
C PRO A 52 -4.56 -11.08 -26.07
N ASP A 53 -4.60 -11.33 -27.38
CA ASP A 53 -3.41 -11.31 -28.28
C ASP A 53 -3.27 -9.99 -29.05
N GLY A 54 -4.14 -9.01 -28.80
CA GLY A 54 -4.06 -7.69 -29.41
C GLY A 54 -2.94 -6.86 -28.80
N GLU A 55 -2.26 -6.05 -29.62
CA GLU A 55 -1.26 -5.11 -29.12
C GLU A 55 -1.91 -4.00 -28.29
N LEU A 56 -1.22 -3.56 -27.24
CA LEU A 56 -1.61 -2.37 -26.48
C LEU A 56 -1.46 -1.13 -27.36
N THR A 57 -2.53 -0.35 -27.45
CA THR A 57 -2.56 0.90 -28.22
C THR A 57 -3.00 2.06 -27.32
N GLY A 58 -2.94 3.30 -27.79
CA GLY A 58 -3.37 4.48 -27.02
C GLY A 58 -2.28 5.13 -26.15
N GLY A 59 -1.02 4.75 -26.32
CA GLY A 59 0.15 5.45 -25.74
C GLY A 59 0.55 5.01 -24.33
N ILE A 60 -0.04 3.94 -23.80
CA ILE A 60 0.35 3.32 -22.52
C ILE A 60 0.92 1.92 -22.82
N MET A 61 2.01 1.57 -22.15
CA MET A 61 2.71 0.29 -22.31
C MET A 61 3.07 -0.27 -20.93
N SER A 62 2.88 -1.58 -20.74
CA SER A 62 3.42 -2.34 -19.60
C SER A 62 4.76 -2.98 -20.03
N THR A 63 5.75 -3.07 -19.13
CA THR A 63 7.10 -3.62 -19.40
C THR A 63 7.49 -4.70 -18.41
#